data_AF-A0A8H3ZZT4-F1
#
_entry.id   AF-A0A8H3ZZT4-F1
#
_cell.length_a   1.000
_cell.length_b   1.000
_cell.length_c   1.000
_cell.angle_alpha   90.00
_cell.angle_beta   90.00
_cell.angle_gamma   90.00
#
_symmetry.space_group_name_H-M   'P 1'
#
loop_
_entity.id
_entity.type
_entity.pdbx_description
1 polymer ?
#
loop_
_entity_poly.entity_id
_entity_poly.type
_entity_poly.pdbx_seq_one_letter_code
_entity_poly.pdbx_strand_id
1 'polypeptide(L)'
;MNNFQNLCIYFILILTYSFVICQDIPNARFEHASALINAKLYFFGGATDATNSSNEVFYIDLSSTFDIFTPPFKKASIGMPVGDNLGTCVSTPDG
;
A
#
# COMPACT_ATOMS: atom_id res chain seq x y z
N MET A 1 8.41 -36.91 -14.94
CA MET A 1 8.14 -35.48 -15.22
C MET A 1 9.29 -34.97 -16.07
N ASN A 2 9.00 -34.49 -17.28
CA ASN A 2 10.05 -34.24 -18.28
C ASN A 2 10.70 -32.87 -18.01
N ASN A 3 11.97 -32.67 -18.42
CA ASN A 3 12.70 -31.41 -18.17
C ASN A 3 11.93 -30.16 -18.61
N PHE A 4 11.15 -30.25 -19.70
CA PHE A 4 10.27 -29.19 -20.16
C PHE A 4 9.10 -28.87 -19.21
N GLN A 5 8.45 -29.90 -18.65
CA GLN A 5 7.37 -29.71 -17.67
C GLN A 5 7.89 -29.07 -16.39
N ASN A 6 9.07 -29.50 -15.93
CA ASN A 6 9.72 -28.89 -14.75
C ASN A 6 10.03 -27.40 -15.01
N LEU A 7 10.56 -27.06 -16.18
CA LEU A 7 10.83 -25.67 -16.58
C LEU A 7 9.56 -24.81 -16.59
N CYS A 8 8.45 -25.33 -17.13
CA CYS A 8 7.17 -24.62 -17.10
C CYS A 8 6.67 -24.39 -15.67
N ILE A 9 6.81 -25.37 -14.77
CA ILE A 9 6.43 -25.23 -13.37
C ILE A 9 7.26 -24.13 -12.69
N TYR A 10 8.58 -24.11 -12.89
CA TYR A 10 9.44 -23.04 -12.35
C TYR A 10 9.04 -21.67 -12.89
N PHE A 11 8.76 -21.55 -14.19
CA PHE A 11 8.33 -20.29 -14.78
C PHE A 11 7.00 -19.80 -14.20
N ILE A 12 6.02 -20.70 -14.04
CA ILE A 12 4.73 -20.36 -13.41
C ILE A 12 4.94 -19.92 -11.95
N LEU A 13 5.77 -20.62 -11.18
CA LEU A 13 6.08 -20.26 -9.80
C LEU A 13 6.74 -18.88 -9.69
N ILE A 14 7.65 -18.55 -10.61
CA ILE A 14 8.31 -17.24 -10.64
C ILE A 14 7.31 -16.14 -11.01
N LEU A 15 6.43 -16.39 -11.99
CA LEU A 15 5.39 -15.44 -12.38
C LEU A 15 4.40 -15.18 -11.26
N THR A 16 3.91 -16.23 -10.59
CA THR A 16 2.96 -16.08 -9.47
C THR A 16 3.61 -15.38 -8.29
N TYR A 17 4.86 -15.71 -7.95
CA TYR A 17 5.61 -15.01 -6.91
C TYR A 17 5.77 -13.52 -7.22
N SER A 18 6.15 -13.18 -8.45
CA SER A 18 6.30 -11.79 -8.89
C SER A 18 4.98 -11.02 -8.83
N PHE A 19 3.87 -11.66 -9.20
CA PHE A 19 2.54 -11.04 -9.15
C PHE A 19 2.11 -10.70 -7.71
N VAL A 20 2.40 -11.57 -6.75
CA VAL A 20 2.06 -11.34 -5.33
C VAL A 20 2.87 -10.19 -4.74
N ILE A 21 4.18 -10.11 -5.04
CA ILE A 21 5.05 -9.04 -4.51
C ILE A 21 4.79 -7.69 -5.16
N CYS A 22 4.28 -7.67 -6.40
CA CYS A 22 3.96 -6.44 -7.11
C CYS A 22 2.66 -5.77 -6.62
N GLN A 23 1.99 -6.32 -5.60
CA GLN A 23 0.85 -5.67 -4.99
C GLN A 23 1.35 -4.57 -4.06
N ASP A 24 0.85 -3.34 -4.25
CA ASP A 24 1.14 -2.16 -3.43
C ASP A 24 0.51 -2.25 -2.02
N ILE A 25 0.60 -3.41 -1.37
CA ILE A 25 0.08 -3.66 -0.03
C ILE A 25 1.03 -2.99 0.98
N PRO A 26 0.56 -2.01 1.77
CA PRO A 26 1.38 -1.39 2.79
C PRO A 26 1.74 -2.41 3.87
N ASN A 27 2.96 -2.30 4.42
CA ASN A 27 3.29 -3.00 5.66
C ASN A 27 2.30 -2.64 6.78
N ALA A 28 2.00 -3.63 7.63
CA ALA A 28 1.22 -3.42 8.83
C ALA A 28 1.82 -2.27 9.66
N ARG A 29 0.98 -1.34 10.09
CA ARG A 29 1.40 -0.13 10.79
C ARG A 29 0.36 0.34 11.79
N PHE A 30 0.80 1.10 12.79
CA PHE A 30 -0.03 1.77 13.79
C PHE A 30 0.29 3.27 13.83
N GLU A 31 -0.56 4.09 14.48
CA GLU A 31 -0.35 5.54 14.66
C GLU A 31 -0.17 6.36 13.36
N HIS A 32 -0.71 5.85 12.25
CA HIS A 32 -0.71 6.58 10.98
C HIS A 32 -1.82 7.64 10.97
N ALA A 33 -1.64 8.66 10.13
CA ALA A 33 -2.67 9.66 9.84
C ALA A 33 -3.37 9.32 8.51
N SER A 34 -4.58 9.83 8.33
CA SER A 34 -5.33 9.67 7.08
C SER A 34 -6.18 10.89 6.75
N ALA A 35 -6.20 11.25 5.47
CA ALA A 35 -6.96 12.40 4.99
C ALA A 35 -7.72 12.04 3.71
N LEU A 36 -8.99 12.45 3.65
CA LEU A 36 -9.77 12.40 2.41
C LEU A 36 -9.51 13.67 1.62
N ILE A 37 -9.04 13.51 0.38
CA ILE A 37 -8.83 14.61 -0.57
C ILE A 37 -9.51 14.21 -1.88
N ASN A 38 -10.54 14.95 -2.28
CA ASN A 38 -11.44 14.58 -3.37
C ASN A 38 -12.01 13.15 -3.13
N ALA A 39 -11.94 12.28 -4.13
CA ALA A 39 -12.32 10.87 -4.04
C ALA A 39 -11.19 9.93 -3.60
N LYS A 40 -10.11 10.41 -2.98
CA LYS A 40 -8.97 9.57 -2.56
C LYS A 40 -8.73 9.66 -1.07
N LEU A 41 -8.77 8.50 -0.40
CA LEU A 41 -8.42 8.37 1.01
C LEU A 41 -6.93 8.06 1.13
N TYR A 42 -6.15 9.04 1.58
CA TYR A 42 -4.71 8.92 1.78
C TYR A 42 -4.39 8.42 3.19
N PHE A 43 -3.34 7.60 3.29
CA PHE A 43 -2.73 7.10 4.51
C PHE A 43 -1.24 7.41 4.47
N PHE A 44 -0.71 7.99 5.54
CA PHE A 44 0.68 8.39 5.58
C PHE A 44 1.23 8.38 7.00
N GLY A 45 2.55 8.23 7.10
CA GLY A 45 3.20 8.07 8.40
C GLY A 45 2.93 6.71 9.03
N GLY A 46 2.98 6.70 10.36
CA GLY A 46 2.79 5.55 11.22
C GLY A 46 4.06 4.73 11.41
N ALA A 47 4.05 3.92 12.47
CA ALA A 47 5.13 3.04 12.83
C ALA A 47 4.90 1.63 12.26
N THR A 48 5.89 1.08 11.55
CA THR A 48 5.86 -0.31 11.04
C THR A 48 6.45 -1.30 12.04
N ASP A 49 7.24 -0.81 12.98
CA ASP A 49 7.75 -1.53 14.15
C ASP A 49 8.04 -0.53 15.29
N ALA A 50 8.62 -0.99 16.40
CA ALA A 50 8.88 -0.16 17.58
C ALA A 50 9.89 0.97 17.37
N THR A 51 10.64 0.96 16.27
CA THR A 51 11.77 1.87 16.01
C THR A 51 11.67 2.64 14.71
N ASN A 52 10.82 2.20 13.78
CA ASN A 52 10.74 2.73 12.43
C ASN A 52 9.40 3.43 12.18
N SER A 53 9.48 4.74 11.97
CA SER A 53 8.40 5.53 11.39
C SER A 53 8.52 5.56 9.88
N SER A 54 7.40 5.32 9.20
CA SER A 54 7.33 5.29 7.74
C SER A 54 7.14 6.70 7.19
N ASN A 55 7.80 7.01 6.07
CA ASN A 55 7.50 8.19 5.27
C ASN A 55 6.67 7.86 4.02
N GLU A 56 6.19 6.62 3.90
CA GLU A 56 5.41 6.20 2.75
C GLU A 56 4.01 6.82 2.78
N VAL A 57 3.47 7.04 1.58
CA VAL A 57 2.11 7.52 1.38
C VAL A 57 1.40 6.53 0.46
N PHE A 58 0.22 6.09 0.87
CA PHE A 58 -0.65 5.22 0.09
C PHE A 58 -2.04 5.83 0.02
N TYR A 59 -2.83 5.42 -0.95
CA TYR A 59 -4.23 5.84 -1.02
C TYR A 59 -5.14 4.74 -1.58
N ILE A 60 -6.41 4.86 -1.26
CA ILE A 60 -7.50 4.12 -1.90
C ILE A 60 -8.32 5.12 -2.71
N ASP A 61 -8.59 4.78 -3.96
CA ASP A 61 -9.50 5.55 -4.82
C ASP A 61 -10.95 5.12 -4.56
N LEU A 62 -11.74 6.04 -4.02
CA LEU A 62 -13.13 5.86 -3.62
C LEU A 62 -14.12 6.20 -4.76
N SER A 63 -13.64 6.57 -5.95
CA SER A 63 -14.51 6.78 -7.12
C SER A 63 -15.18 5.51 -7.63
N SER A 64 -14.71 4.34 -7.19
CA SER A 64 -15.27 3.02 -7.53
C SER A 64 -15.44 2.15 -6.29
N THR A 65 -16.46 1.28 -6.31
CA THR A 65 -16.67 0.27 -5.26
C THR A 65 -15.57 -0.78 -5.27
N PHE A 66 -15.17 -1.26 -4.08
CA PHE A 66 -14.18 -2.32 -3.92
C PHE A 66 -14.57 -3.27 -2.80
N ASP A 67 -13.93 -4.45 -2.76
CA ASP A 67 -14.09 -5.42 -1.68
C ASP A 67 -13.25 -5.01 -0.46
N ILE A 68 -13.91 -4.88 0.69
CA ILE A 68 -13.28 -4.47 1.95
C ILE A 68 -12.24 -5.47 2.47
N PHE A 69 -12.30 -6.74 2.07
CA PHE A 69 -11.30 -7.74 2.44
C PHE A 69 -10.05 -7.67 1.55
N THR A 70 -10.15 -7.01 0.39
CA THR A 70 -9.05 -6.85 -0.57
C THR A 70 -8.96 -5.39 -1.06
N PRO A 71 -8.67 -4.43 -0.16
CA PRO A 71 -8.63 -3.02 -0.50
C PRO A 71 -7.56 -2.72 -1.58
N PRO A 72 -7.90 -1.92 -2.61
CA PRO A 72 -7.01 -1.65 -3.74
C PRO A 72 -6.05 -0.49 -3.40
N PHE A 73 -5.12 -0.74 -2.48
CA PHE A 73 -4.09 0.24 -2.15
C PHE A 73 -3.22 0.58 -3.37
N LYS A 74 -2.88 1.86 -3.49
CA LYS A 74 -1.91 2.37 -4.45
C LYS A 74 -0.83 3.14 -3.72
N LYS A 75 0.43 2.86 -4.04
CA LYS A 75 1.55 3.63 -3.51
C LYS A 75 1.63 4.98 -4.22
N ALA A 76 1.72 6.08 -3.48
CA ALA A 76 1.96 7.38 -4.05
C ALA A 76 3.41 7.46 -4.57
N SER A 77 3.62 8.19 -5.67
CA SER A 77 4.96 8.39 -6.25
C SER A 77 5.89 9.23 -5.38
N ILE A 78 5.32 10.05 -4.50
CA ILE A 78 6.04 10.94 -3.59
C ILE A 78 5.59 10.61 -2.16
N GLY A 79 6.56 10.32 -1.30
CA GLY A 79 6.36 10.12 0.14
C GLY A 79 6.44 11.42 0.93
N MET A 80 6.30 11.31 2.25
CA MET A 80 6.57 12.40 3.17
C MET A 80 8.08 12.73 3.19
N PRO A 81 8.47 14.00 3.43
CA PRO A 81 9.87 14.39 3.58
C PRO A 81 10.59 13.66 4.73
N VAL A 82 9.83 13.33 5.80
CA VAL A 82 10.30 12.62 6.98
C VAL A 82 9.24 11.60 7.40
N GLY A 83 9.68 10.49 7.99
CA GLY A 83 8.76 9.53 8.61
C GLY A 83 8.28 10.06 9.95
N ASP A 84 6.98 9.95 10.21
CA ASP A 84 6.33 10.46 11.41
C ASP A 84 5.27 9.47 11.89
N ASN A 85 5.06 9.39 13.20
CA ASN A 85 3.98 8.63 13.83
C ASN A 85 3.29 9.51 14.88
N LEU A 86 2.03 9.21 15.22
CA LEU A 86 1.18 10.05 16.09
C LEU A 86 0.84 11.42 15.48
N GLY A 87 1.13 11.62 14.20
CA GLY A 87 0.73 12.80 13.45
C GLY A 87 -0.79 12.94 13.39
N THR A 88 -1.27 14.19 13.39
CA THR A 88 -2.68 14.52 13.16
C THR A 88 -2.82 15.26 11.85
N CYS A 89 -3.98 15.16 11.21
CA CYS A 89 -4.26 15.86 9.97
C CYS A 89 -5.65 16.47 9.99
N VAL A 90 -5.81 17.53 9.20
CA VAL A 90 -7.08 18.21 8.98
C VAL A 90 -7.36 18.19 7.49
N SER A 91 -8.46 17.56 7.08
CA SER A 91 -8.94 17.62 5.70
C SER A 91 -9.65 18.94 5.46
N THR A 92 -9.28 19.66 4.41
CA THR A 92 -9.96 20.91 4.02
C THR A 92 -11.30 20.59 3.35
N PRO A 93 -12.35 21.42 3.54
CA PRO A 93 -13.66 21.22 2.89
C PRO A 93 -13.64 21.34 1.36
N ASP A 94 -12.59 21.95 0.80
CA ASP A 94 -12.54 22.39 -0.59
C ASP A 94 -11.96 21.33 -1.57
N GLY A 95 -12.01 20.05 -1.20
CA GLY A 95 -11.56 18.91 -2.02
C GLY A 95 -12.69 18.00 -2.43
#